data_AF-A0A2V6AX20-F1
#
_entry.id   AF-A0A2V6AX20-F1
#
_cell.length_a   1.000
_cell.length_b   1.000
_cell.length_c   1.000
_cell.angle_alpha   90.00
_cell.angle_beta   90.00
_cell.angle_gamma   90.00
#
_symmetry.space_group_name_H-M   'P 1'
#
loop_
_entity.id
_entity.type
_entity.pdbx_description
1 polymer ?
#
loop_
_entity_poly.entity_id
_entity_poly.type
_entity_poly.pdbx_seq_one_letter_code
_entity_poly.pdbx_strand_id
1 'polypeptide(L)'
;MTKRESQIRGLGATACTAHPKVLRNIAKQLEEHNIVSTQELQIARRMGIVATSPVGRAGFNDGILFPYELSTGGPASAPVIPEAAVASVEWKKPEKRKLHAIALLVDFSDNYGMRRPKDFEKLLFDKANPNSMTNFYRQLSYGALEITGEVIGYVRAPQPYSYYTAAESGTGSNYPQNTPGLLNDALTIFCRNDNLARFDTDNDGFVDAIF
;
A
#
# COMPACT_ATOMS: atom_id res chain seq x y z
N MET A 1 -13.10 -22.09 -43.57
CA MET A 1 -12.17 -21.25 -42.76
C MET A 1 -12.60 -21.32 -41.31
N THR A 2 -11.93 -22.15 -40.52
CA THR A 2 -12.24 -22.43 -39.12
C THR A 2 -11.69 -21.30 -38.24
N LYS A 3 -12.59 -20.60 -37.53
CA LYS A 3 -12.23 -19.59 -36.51
C LYS A 3 -11.42 -20.29 -35.40
N ARG A 4 -10.13 -19.96 -35.28
CA ARG A 4 -9.34 -20.32 -34.10
C ARG A 4 -9.84 -19.46 -32.93
N GLU A 5 -10.68 -20.03 -32.08
CA GLU A 5 -10.97 -19.43 -30.77
C GLU A 5 -9.69 -19.47 -29.93
N SER A 6 -9.13 -18.30 -29.62
CA SER A 6 -8.07 -18.17 -28.62
C SER A 6 -8.64 -18.60 -27.26
N GLN A 7 -8.20 -19.76 -26.75
CA GLN A 7 -8.60 -20.26 -25.43
C GLN A 7 -7.83 -19.50 -24.34
N ILE A 8 -8.51 -18.60 -23.65
CA ILE A 8 -8.06 -18.05 -22.37
C ILE A 8 -8.03 -19.22 -21.38
N ARG A 9 -6.84 -19.62 -20.92
CA ARG A 9 -6.64 -20.66 -19.91
C ARG A 9 -6.12 -20.04 -18.62
N GLY A 10 -7.00 -19.93 -17.62
CA GLY A 10 -6.60 -19.55 -16.26
C GLY A 10 -5.78 -20.67 -15.62
N LEU A 11 -4.47 -20.46 -15.45
CA LEU A 11 -3.57 -21.38 -14.77
C LEU A 11 -3.59 -21.11 -13.26
N GLY A 12 -4.53 -21.73 -12.54
CA GLY A 12 -4.62 -21.65 -11.08
C GLY A 12 -3.74 -22.67 -10.37
N ALA A 13 -3.57 -22.52 -9.06
CA ALA A 13 -2.81 -23.43 -8.18
C ALA A 13 -3.43 -24.83 -8.02
N THR A 14 -4.56 -25.12 -8.68
CA THR A 14 -5.23 -26.41 -8.68
C THR A 14 -5.32 -26.96 -10.10
N ALA A 15 -5.37 -28.29 -10.23
CA ALA A 15 -5.53 -28.98 -11.52
C ALA A 15 -6.88 -28.68 -12.22
N CYS A 16 -7.77 -27.92 -11.57
CA CYS A 16 -9.07 -27.54 -12.10
C CYS A 16 -8.95 -26.26 -12.94
N THR A 17 -8.95 -26.39 -14.26
CA THR A 17 -9.10 -25.25 -15.17
C THR A 17 -10.55 -24.79 -15.24
N ALA A 18 -10.81 -23.53 -14.93
CA ALA A 18 -12.13 -22.91 -15.04
C ALA A 18 -12.67 -22.96 -16.48
N HIS A 19 -13.99 -23.11 -16.63
CA HIS A 19 -14.63 -23.25 -17.94
C HIS A 19 -14.45 -21.97 -18.80
N PRO A 20 -14.12 -22.06 -20.11
CA PRO A 20 -13.79 -20.89 -20.94
C PRO A 20 -14.86 -19.79 -20.99
N LYS A 21 -16.15 -20.15 -20.94
CA LYS A 21 -17.25 -19.16 -20.88
C LYS A 21 -17.23 -18.32 -19.60
N VAL A 22 -16.80 -18.91 -18.48
CA VAL A 22 -16.69 -18.21 -17.20
C VAL A 22 -15.53 -17.22 -17.27
N LEU A 23 -14.38 -17.63 -17.80
CA LEU A 23 -13.22 -16.74 -18.00
C LEU A 23 -13.54 -15.57 -18.93
N ARG A 24 -14.27 -15.80 -20.03
CA ARG A 24 -14.73 -14.72 -20.93
C ARG A 24 -15.69 -13.75 -20.22
N ASN A 25 -16.58 -14.25 -19.36
CA ASN A 25 -17.49 -13.40 -18.61
C ASN A 25 -16.75 -12.57 -17.56
N ILE A 26 -15.79 -13.17 -16.85
CA ILE A 26 -14.92 -12.46 -15.89
C ILE A 26 -14.12 -11.37 -16.60
N ALA A 27 -13.49 -11.67 -17.74
CA ALA A 27 -12.75 -10.69 -18.53
C ALA A 27 -13.64 -9.52 -18.97
N LYS A 28 -14.86 -9.83 -19.45
CA LYS A 28 -15.85 -8.81 -19.83
C LYS A 28 -16.27 -7.94 -18.65
N GLN A 29 -16.54 -8.53 -17.48
CA GLN A 29 -16.90 -7.77 -16.28
C GLN A 29 -15.74 -6.91 -15.75
N LEU A 30 -14.50 -7.39 -15.85
CA LEU A 30 -13.31 -6.59 -15.50
C LEU A 30 -13.16 -5.36 -16.42
N GLU A 31 -13.41 -5.51 -17.71
CA GLU A 31 -13.39 -4.40 -18.68
C GLU A 31 -14.55 -3.42 -18.50
N GLU A 32 -15.77 -3.93 -18.24
CA GLU A 32 -16.98 -3.10 -18.12
C GLU A 32 -17.04 -2.29 -16.83
N HIS A 33 -16.50 -2.83 -15.72
CA HIS A 33 -16.69 -2.21 -14.41
C HIS A 33 -15.52 -1.34 -13.94
N ASN A 34 -14.31 -1.42 -14.49
CA ASN A 34 -13.13 -0.67 -14.00
C ASN A 34 -12.82 -0.83 -12.49
N ILE A 35 -13.50 -1.75 -11.78
CA ILE A 35 -13.32 -2.00 -10.33
C ILE A 35 -12.25 -3.09 -10.19
N VAL A 36 -10.99 -2.75 -10.46
CA VAL A 36 -9.89 -3.69 -10.25
C VAL A 36 -8.87 -3.01 -9.36
N SER A 37 -8.64 -3.59 -8.18
CA SER A 37 -7.42 -3.26 -7.43
C SER A 37 -6.21 -3.62 -8.28
N THR A 38 -5.09 -2.93 -8.10
CA THR A 38 -3.84 -3.23 -8.81
C THR A 38 -3.38 -4.67 -8.58
N GLN A 39 -3.62 -5.22 -7.38
CA GLN A 39 -3.39 -6.62 -7.06
C GLN A 39 -4.27 -7.58 -7.85
N GLU A 40 -5.58 -7.33 -7.96
CA GLU A 40 -6.48 -8.18 -8.76
C GLU A 40 -6.11 -8.17 -10.24
N LEU A 41 -5.66 -7.01 -10.76
CA LEU A 41 -5.18 -6.91 -12.13
C LEU A 41 -3.88 -7.72 -12.32
N GLN A 42 -2.96 -7.68 -11.35
CA GLN A 42 -1.74 -8.49 -11.38
C GLN A 42 -2.06 -9.99 -11.35
N ILE A 43 -2.99 -10.43 -10.49
CA ILE A 43 -3.44 -11.82 -10.44
C ILE A 43 -4.10 -12.20 -11.77
N ALA A 44 -5.04 -11.41 -12.28
CA ALA A 44 -5.71 -11.66 -13.55
C ALA A 44 -4.72 -11.72 -14.72
N ARG A 45 -3.67 -10.89 -14.71
CA ARG A 45 -2.58 -10.92 -15.70
C ARG A 45 -1.73 -12.20 -15.58
N ARG A 46 -1.32 -12.59 -14.38
CA ARG A 46 -0.59 -13.86 -14.14
C ARG A 46 -1.42 -15.07 -14.57
N MET A 47 -2.73 -14.98 -14.41
CA MET A 47 -3.71 -15.99 -14.85
C MET A 47 -4.04 -15.91 -16.34
N GLY A 48 -3.49 -14.94 -17.09
CA GLY A 48 -3.74 -14.76 -18.53
C GLY A 48 -5.17 -14.32 -18.88
N ILE A 49 -5.92 -13.75 -17.94
CA ILE A 49 -7.33 -13.35 -18.08
C ILE A 49 -7.46 -11.97 -18.74
N VAL A 50 -6.53 -11.05 -18.46
CA VAL A 50 -6.55 -9.66 -18.96
C VAL A 50 -5.21 -9.31 -19.61
N ALA A 51 -5.26 -8.64 -20.77
CA ALA A 51 -4.08 -8.32 -21.56
C ALA A 51 -3.39 -6.99 -21.16
N THR A 52 -4.13 -5.87 -21.04
CA THR A 52 -3.46 -4.54 -21.09
C THR A 52 -4.19 -3.33 -20.51
N SER A 53 -5.24 -3.45 -19.68
CA SER A 53 -5.83 -2.20 -19.14
C SER A 53 -4.89 -1.55 -18.12
N PRO A 54 -4.49 -0.27 -18.29
CA PRO A 54 -3.85 0.47 -17.21
C PRO A 54 -4.87 0.65 -16.08
N VAL A 55 -4.44 0.45 -14.84
CA VAL A 55 -5.26 0.77 -13.67
C VAL A 55 -5.56 2.27 -13.73
N GLY A 56 -6.83 2.63 -13.87
CA GLY A 56 -7.25 4.02 -14.08
C GLY A 56 -6.91 4.96 -12.92
N ARG A 57 -6.67 4.40 -11.73
CA ARG A 57 -6.03 5.00 -10.54
C ARG A 57 -5.90 3.91 -9.49
N ALA A 58 -4.71 3.78 -8.90
CA ALA A 58 -4.51 3.02 -7.68
C ALA A 58 -5.47 3.53 -6.58
N GLY A 59 -6.27 2.65 -5.99
CA GLY A 59 -7.20 3.02 -4.91
C GLY A 59 -6.49 2.97 -3.56
N PHE A 60 -6.95 3.73 -2.55
CA PHE A 60 -6.28 3.75 -1.24
C PHE A 60 -6.18 2.40 -0.51
N ASN A 61 -6.98 1.40 -0.91
CA ASN A 61 -7.00 0.04 -0.35
C ASN A 61 -6.50 -1.02 -1.36
N ASP A 62 -5.79 -0.63 -2.42
CA ASP A 62 -5.41 -1.54 -3.49
C ASP A 62 -4.17 -2.40 -3.18
N GLY A 63 -3.61 -2.25 -1.98
CA GLY A 63 -2.50 -3.05 -1.47
C GLY A 63 -1.18 -2.80 -2.21
N ILE A 64 -1.04 -1.66 -2.89
CA ILE A 64 0.27 -1.15 -3.30
C ILE A 64 0.97 -0.63 -2.05
N LEU A 65 1.96 -1.38 -1.56
CA LEU A 65 2.77 -0.96 -0.41
C LEU A 65 3.99 -0.11 -0.84
N PHE A 66 4.45 -0.21 -2.10
CA PHE A 66 5.67 0.46 -2.59
C PHE A 66 5.59 0.72 -4.11
N PRO A 67 6.38 1.67 -4.67
CA PRO A 67 6.20 2.13 -6.04
C PRO A 67 6.22 1.01 -7.10
N TYR A 68 5.26 1.11 -8.03
CA TYR A 68 4.99 0.19 -9.13
C TYR A 68 6.24 -0.21 -9.95
N GLU A 69 7.22 0.69 -10.08
CA GLU A 69 8.39 0.50 -10.95
C GLU A 69 9.36 -0.58 -10.46
N LEU A 70 9.41 -0.86 -9.14
CA LEU A 70 10.24 -1.92 -8.58
C LEU A 70 9.49 -3.24 -8.41
N SER A 71 8.15 -3.24 -8.56
CA SER A 71 7.32 -4.42 -8.28
C SER A 71 7.26 -5.43 -9.42
N THR A 72 7.50 -5.04 -10.68
CA THR A 72 7.99 -5.89 -11.79
C THR A 72 7.99 -5.09 -13.10
N GLY A 73 9.14 -4.52 -13.48
CA GLY A 73 9.36 -3.88 -14.79
C GLY A 73 10.04 -4.77 -15.83
N GLY A 74 10.11 -6.08 -15.62
CA GLY A 74 10.63 -7.03 -16.61
C GLY A 74 9.52 -7.53 -17.55
N PRO A 75 9.79 -7.71 -18.86
CA PRO A 75 8.90 -8.52 -19.70
C PRO A 75 8.71 -9.86 -19.00
N ALA A 76 7.47 -10.37 -18.99
CA ALA A 76 7.15 -11.66 -18.42
C ALA A 76 8.03 -12.73 -19.08
N SER A 77 9.16 -13.06 -18.46
CA SER A 77 9.85 -14.30 -18.73
C SER A 77 8.84 -15.41 -18.47
N ALA A 78 8.77 -16.36 -19.42
CA ALA A 78 7.86 -17.50 -19.39
C ALA A 78 7.76 -18.10 -17.97
N PRO A 79 6.58 -18.60 -17.56
CA PRO A 79 6.40 -19.13 -16.22
C PRO A 79 7.29 -20.35 -16.04
N VAL A 80 8.47 -20.16 -15.46
CA VAL A 80 9.17 -21.23 -14.77
C VAL A 80 8.41 -21.36 -13.46
N ILE A 81 7.42 -22.25 -13.42
CA ILE A 81 6.88 -22.72 -12.15
C ILE A 81 8.05 -23.46 -11.49
N PRO A 82 8.67 -22.93 -10.42
CA PRO A 82 9.67 -23.72 -9.72
C PRO A 82 8.92 -24.90 -9.11
N GLU A 83 9.38 -26.11 -9.38
CA GLU A 83 8.85 -27.36 -8.83
C GLU A 83 8.80 -27.37 -7.29
N ALA A 84 9.43 -26.38 -6.64
CA ALA A 84 9.33 -26.08 -5.22
C ALA A 84 7.95 -25.56 -4.74
N ALA A 85 7.03 -25.18 -5.63
CA ALA A 85 5.70 -24.63 -5.25
C ALA A 85 4.72 -25.66 -4.67
N VAL A 86 5.11 -26.94 -4.59
CA VAL A 86 4.36 -28.03 -3.94
C VAL A 86 5.00 -28.52 -2.65
N ALA A 87 6.07 -27.87 -2.16
CA ALA A 87 6.57 -28.15 -0.83
C ALA A 87 5.49 -27.79 0.21
N SER A 88 5.05 -28.78 0.98
CA SER A 88 4.24 -28.59 2.17
C SER A 88 4.79 -27.40 2.95
N VAL A 89 4.02 -26.31 3.00
CA VAL A 89 4.39 -25.13 3.80
C VAL A 89 4.34 -25.59 5.25
N GLU A 90 5.47 -26.05 5.77
CA GLU A 90 5.63 -26.22 7.21
C GLU A 90 5.20 -24.90 7.84
N TRP A 91 4.28 -24.99 8.81
CA TRP A 91 3.76 -23.84 9.51
C TRP A 91 4.90 -23.22 10.32
N LYS A 92 5.70 -22.37 9.67
CA LYS A 92 6.71 -21.58 10.36
C LYS A 92 5.95 -20.71 11.36
N LYS A 93 6.33 -20.83 12.63
CA LYS A 93 5.87 -19.90 13.66
C LYS A 93 6.10 -18.48 13.10
N PRO A 94 5.06 -17.64 13.03
CA PRO A 94 5.22 -16.31 12.47
C PRO A 94 6.32 -15.61 13.23
N GLU A 95 7.33 -15.17 12.49
CA GLU A 95 8.44 -14.44 13.07
C GLU A 95 7.90 -13.17 13.70
N LYS A 96 8.34 -12.88 14.93
CA LYS A 96 7.93 -11.66 15.60
C LYS A 96 8.50 -10.48 14.83
N ARG A 97 7.63 -9.70 14.19
CA ARG A 97 8.00 -8.47 13.50
C ARG A 97 7.90 -7.30 14.45
N LYS A 98 8.92 -6.47 14.42
CA LYS A 98 8.92 -5.16 15.07
C LYS A 98 8.87 -4.12 13.96
N LEU A 99 8.05 -3.09 14.15
CA LEU A 99 7.99 -1.94 13.26
C LEU A 99 8.21 -0.68 14.08
N HIS A 100 8.97 0.25 13.54
CA HIS A 100 9.14 1.58 14.11
C HIS A 100 8.49 2.61 13.17
N ALA A 101 7.40 3.20 13.62
CA ALA A 101 6.58 4.11 12.84
C ALA A 101 6.82 5.58 13.18
N ILE A 102 6.66 6.44 12.19
CA ILE A 102 6.61 7.89 12.36
C ILE A 102 5.18 8.38 12.24
N ALA A 103 4.76 9.24 13.18
CA ALA A 103 3.56 10.06 13.04
C ALA A 103 3.98 11.53 12.91
N LEU A 104 3.91 12.07 11.69
CA LEU A 104 4.37 13.42 11.38
C LEU A 104 3.20 14.40 11.45
N LEU A 105 3.18 15.23 12.49
CA LEU A 105 2.14 16.25 12.59
C LEU A 105 2.46 17.41 11.66
N VAL A 106 1.46 17.83 10.89
CA VAL A 106 1.58 18.95 9.95
C VAL A 106 0.51 19.98 10.27
N ASP A 107 0.87 21.25 10.17
CA ASP A 107 -0.08 22.35 10.23
C ASP A 107 0.19 23.42 9.17
N PHE A 108 -0.71 24.41 9.10
CA PHE A 108 -0.79 25.35 8.00
C PHE A 108 -0.90 26.80 8.52
N SER A 109 -0.58 27.77 7.65
CA SER A 109 -0.70 29.20 7.99
C SER A 109 -2.14 29.66 8.21
N ASP A 110 -3.11 28.98 7.60
CA ASP A 110 -4.55 29.22 7.68
C ASP A 110 -5.29 28.20 8.56
N ASN A 111 -4.62 27.14 9.01
CA ASN A 111 -5.18 26.11 9.88
C ASN A 111 -4.10 25.53 10.80
N TYR A 112 -4.01 26.06 12.02
CA TYR A 112 -2.95 25.75 12.97
C TYR A 112 -3.20 24.46 13.75
N GLY A 113 -2.11 23.76 14.08
CA GLY A 113 -2.14 22.57 14.92
C GLY A 113 -2.54 22.89 16.35
N MET A 114 -3.70 22.41 16.80
CA MET A 114 -4.22 22.71 18.14
C MET A 114 -3.92 21.62 19.18
N ARG A 115 -3.72 20.37 18.76
CA ARG A 115 -3.58 19.22 19.67
C ARG A 115 -2.11 18.99 19.98
N ARG A 116 -1.78 18.64 21.23
CA ARG A 116 -0.36 18.48 21.57
C ARG A 116 0.15 17.16 21.00
N PRO A 117 1.42 17.08 20.53
CA PRO A 117 2.01 15.84 20.04
C PRO A 117 1.87 14.66 21.02
N LYS A 118 2.00 14.95 22.32
CA LYS A 118 1.81 13.97 23.40
C LYS A 118 0.42 13.33 23.46
N ASP A 119 -0.62 14.06 23.02
CA ASP A 119 -1.97 13.52 22.96
C ASP A 119 -2.07 12.43 21.87
N PHE A 120 -1.37 12.61 20.74
CA PHE A 120 -1.25 11.58 19.69
C PHE A 120 -0.35 10.42 20.11
N GLU A 121 0.76 10.70 20.80
CA GLU A 121 1.67 9.66 21.31
C GLU A 121 0.92 8.71 22.25
N LYS A 122 0.05 9.25 23.11
CA LYS A 122 -0.83 8.48 23.98
C LYS A 122 -1.84 7.62 23.20
N LEU A 123 -2.37 8.11 22.09
CA LEU A 123 -3.34 7.39 21.28
C LEU A 123 -2.70 6.33 20.38
N LEU A 124 -1.49 6.58 19.87
CA LEU A 124 -0.84 5.71 18.91
C LEU A 124 0.09 4.70 19.58
N PHE A 125 1.02 5.16 20.42
CA PHE A 125 2.19 4.38 20.82
C PHE A 125 2.28 4.03 22.31
N ASP A 126 1.47 4.66 23.17
CA ASP A 126 1.49 4.41 24.60
C ASP A 126 1.03 2.98 24.94
N LYS A 127 1.95 2.17 25.46
CA LYS A 127 1.70 0.78 25.88
C LYS A 127 0.80 0.69 27.11
N ALA A 128 0.74 1.73 27.95
CA ALA A 128 -0.13 1.78 29.12
C ALA A 128 -1.59 2.07 28.75
N ASN A 129 -1.85 2.70 27.60
CA ASN A 129 -3.20 2.89 27.08
C ASN A 129 -3.68 1.62 26.36
N PRO A 130 -4.63 0.83 26.91
CA PRO A 130 -5.07 -0.43 26.29
C PRO A 130 -5.71 -0.25 24.91
N ASN A 131 -6.18 0.97 24.60
CA ASN A 131 -6.81 1.32 23.34
C ASN A 131 -5.84 1.99 22.35
N SER A 132 -4.53 1.96 22.61
CA SER A 132 -3.55 2.50 21.68
C SER A 132 -3.40 1.65 20.42
N MET A 133 -2.99 2.26 19.31
CA MET A 133 -2.70 1.53 18.06
C MET A 133 -1.68 0.40 18.29
N THR A 134 -0.61 0.66 19.05
CA THR A 134 0.37 -0.37 19.44
C THR A 134 -0.29 -1.56 20.13
N ASN A 135 -1.20 -1.33 21.08
CA ASN A 135 -1.88 -2.41 21.78
C ASN A 135 -2.91 -3.12 20.89
N PHE A 136 -3.63 -2.38 20.05
CA PHE A 136 -4.58 -2.91 19.08
C PHE A 136 -3.90 -3.92 18.13
N TYR A 137 -2.82 -3.52 17.46
CA TYR A 137 -2.10 -4.43 16.55
C TYR A 137 -1.38 -5.57 17.28
N ARG A 138 -0.87 -5.34 18.49
CA ARG A 138 -0.29 -6.41 19.31
C ARG A 138 -1.33 -7.47 19.68
N GLN A 139 -2.56 -7.06 20.01
CA GLN A 139 -3.65 -7.98 20.34
C GLN A 139 -4.12 -8.76 19.11
N LEU A 140 -4.39 -8.08 17.99
CA LEU A 140 -4.85 -8.73 16.75
C LEU A 140 -3.83 -9.71 16.17
N SER A 141 -2.54 -9.42 16.33
CA SER A 141 -1.46 -10.29 15.87
C SER A 141 -1.07 -11.38 16.87
N TYR A 142 -1.76 -11.49 18.02
CA TYR A 142 -1.37 -12.38 19.12
C TYR A 142 0.10 -12.21 19.55
N GLY A 143 0.62 -10.97 19.48
CA GLY A 143 2.01 -10.64 19.80
C GLY A 143 3.04 -11.00 18.72
N ALA A 144 2.60 -11.35 17.51
CA ALA A 144 3.47 -11.52 16.36
C ALA A 144 3.92 -10.18 15.74
N LEU A 145 3.16 -9.10 15.94
CA LEU A 145 3.50 -7.75 15.50
C LEU A 145 3.61 -6.81 16.70
N GLU A 146 4.77 -6.19 16.85
CA GLU A 146 5.01 -5.10 17.80
C GLU A 146 5.25 -3.81 17.04
N ILE A 147 4.28 -2.89 17.12
CA ILE A 147 4.42 -1.54 16.55
C ILE A 147 4.89 -0.60 17.65
N THR A 148 5.99 0.08 17.41
CA THR A 148 6.46 1.23 18.19
C THR A 148 6.48 2.45 17.28
N GLY A 149 6.65 3.64 17.85
CA GLY A 149 6.81 4.81 17.01
C GLY A 149 7.00 6.09 17.81
N GLU A 150 7.21 7.16 17.07
CA GLU A 150 7.40 8.50 17.60
C GLU A 150 6.48 9.50 16.89
N VAL A 151 6.03 10.49 17.66
CA VAL A 151 5.23 11.59 17.13
C VAL A 151 6.15 12.77 16.94
N ILE A 152 6.38 13.15 15.69
CA ILE A 152 7.09 14.38 15.35
C ILE A 152 6.10 15.54 15.50
N GLY A 153 6.54 16.60 16.18
CA GLY A 153 5.72 17.80 16.38
C GLY A 153 5.36 18.50 15.07
N TYR A 154 4.58 19.57 15.16
CA TYR A 154 4.05 20.25 13.98
C TYR A 154 5.16 20.80 13.08
N VAL A 155 5.22 20.27 11.86
CA VAL A 155 5.90 20.86 10.73
C VAL A 155 4.91 21.77 10.01
N ARG A 156 5.25 23.05 9.87
CA ARG A 156 4.41 23.98 9.10
C ARG A 156 4.61 23.78 7.62
N ALA A 157 3.55 23.41 6.91
CA ALA A 157 3.57 23.34 5.46
C ALA A 157 3.77 24.74 4.85
N PRO A 158 4.45 24.86 3.69
CA PRO A 158 4.74 26.15 3.06
C PRO A 158 3.52 26.79 2.39
N GLN A 159 2.52 25.99 2.03
CA GLN A 159 1.26 26.42 1.42
C GLN A 159 0.10 26.30 2.43
N PRO A 160 -0.99 27.07 2.25
CA PRO A 160 -2.19 26.96 3.10
C PRO A 160 -2.90 25.60 2.94
N TYR A 161 -3.73 25.23 3.92
CA TYR A 161 -4.56 24.02 3.91
C TYR A 161 -5.44 23.91 2.66
N SER A 162 -5.98 25.05 2.22
CA SER A 162 -6.77 25.14 0.98
C SER A 162 -6.00 24.73 -0.28
N TYR A 163 -4.68 24.92 -0.32
CA TYR A 163 -3.84 24.54 -1.46
C TYR A 163 -3.76 23.02 -1.63
N TYR A 164 -3.59 22.28 -0.53
CA TYR A 164 -3.45 20.81 -0.58
C TYR A 164 -4.78 20.09 -0.63
N THR A 165 -5.85 20.68 -0.12
CA THR A 165 -7.20 20.09 -0.22
C THR A 165 -7.78 20.26 -1.62
N ALA A 166 -7.48 21.38 -2.30
CA ALA A 166 -7.77 21.65 -3.71
C ALA A 166 -9.16 21.20 -4.20
N ALA A 167 -10.21 21.45 -3.40
CA ALA A 167 -11.61 21.06 -3.63
C ALA A 167 -11.91 19.54 -3.74
N GLU A 168 -10.89 18.69 -3.87
CA GLU A 168 -10.99 17.22 -3.94
C GLU A 168 -10.52 16.54 -2.65
N SER A 169 -10.52 17.27 -1.53
CA SER A 169 -10.03 16.79 -0.22
C SER A 169 -8.61 16.21 -0.26
N GLY A 170 -7.76 16.73 -1.15
CA GLY A 170 -6.38 16.29 -1.35
C GLY A 170 -6.22 14.95 -2.07
N THR A 171 -7.32 14.40 -2.59
CA THR A 171 -7.33 13.13 -3.36
C THR A 171 -7.27 13.32 -4.87
N GLY A 172 -7.23 14.58 -5.32
CA GLY A 172 -7.08 14.97 -6.72
C GLY A 172 -5.74 14.52 -7.32
N SER A 173 -5.69 14.44 -8.66
CA SER A 173 -4.47 14.11 -9.41
C SER A 173 -3.58 15.32 -9.72
N ASN A 174 -3.95 16.49 -9.21
CA ASN A 174 -3.33 17.78 -9.44
C ASN A 174 -2.07 17.97 -8.59
N TYR A 175 -1.11 17.05 -8.67
CA TYR A 175 0.17 17.21 -7.96
C TYR A 175 0.88 18.52 -8.38
N PRO A 176 1.43 19.32 -7.43
CA PRO A 176 1.57 19.05 -5.98
C PRO A 176 0.42 19.61 -5.11
N GLN A 177 -0.70 20.07 -5.68
CA GLN A 177 -1.88 20.57 -4.97
C GLN A 177 -2.77 19.43 -4.42
N ASN A 178 -2.16 18.47 -3.74
CA ASN A 178 -2.81 17.29 -3.17
C ASN A 178 -2.03 16.75 -1.97
N THR A 179 -2.53 15.71 -1.30
CA THR A 179 -1.89 15.12 -0.11
C THR A 179 -0.48 14.57 -0.36
N PRO A 180 -0.17 13.93 -1.51
CA PRO A 180 1.22 13.58 -1.84
C PRO A 180 2.16 14.79 -1.90
N GLY A 181 1.71 15.93 -2.42
CA GLY A 181 2.48 17.18 -2.40
C GLY A 181 2.71 17.69 -0.98
N LEU A 182 1.70 17.63 -0.11
CA LEU A 182 1.82 17.95 1.31
C LEU A 182 2.89 17.10 2.01
N LEU A 183 2.84 15.78 1.80
CA LEU A 183 3.82 14.86 2.38
C LEU A 183 5.23 15.19 1.91
N ASN A 184 5.41 15.45 0.62
CA ASN A 184 6.71 15.83 0.06
C ASN A 184 7.27 17.11 0.70
N ASP A 185 6.44 18.14 0.85
CA ASP A 185 6.86 19.40 1.48
C ASP A 185 7.15 19.23 2.97
N ALA A 186 6.32 18.49 3.70
CA ALA A 186 6.53 18.21 5.12
C ALA A 186 7.83 17.43 5.36
N LEU A 187 8.09 16.38 4.56
CA LEU A 187 9.32 15.61 4.63
C LEU A 187 10.53 16.45 4.22
N THR A 188 10.41 17.30 3.20
CA THR A 188 11.49 18.21 2.78
C THR A 188 11.89 19.16 3.92
N ILE A 189 10.93 19.62 4.73
CA ILE A 189 11.22 20.48 5.88
C ILE A 189 11.79 19.67 7.05
N PHE A 190 11.18 18.52 7.37
CA PHE A 190 11.65 17.63 8.43
C PHE A 190 13.10 17.17 8.20
N CYS A 191 13.42 16.74 6.98
CA CYS A 191 14.73 16.22 6.61
C CYS A 191 15.86 17.27 6.58
N ARG A 192 15.57 18.55 6.88
CA ARG A 192 16.61 19.58 7.06
C ARG A 192 17.38 19.40 8.37
N ASN A 193 16.72 18.84 9.38
CA ASN A 193 17.26 18.72 10.73
C ASN A 193 17.32 17.26 11.22
N ASP A 194 16.70 16.34 10.49
CA ASP A 194 16.59 14.92 10.85
C ASP A 194 16.61 14.04 9.58
N ASN A 195 16.49 12.72 9.72
CA ASN A 195 16.40 11.76 8.62
C ASN A 195 15.35 10.68 8.92
N LEU A 196 15.04 9.83 7.94
CA LEU A 196 14.01 8.79 8.09
C LEU A 196 14.57 7.36 8.28
N ALA A 197 15.90 7.19 8.32
CA ALA A 197 16.53 5.87 8.25
C ALA A 197 16.12 4.94 9.41
N ARG A 198 15.77 5.49 10.57
CA ARG A 198 15.32 4.71 11.73
C ARG A 198 13.92 4.09 11.59
N PHE A 199 13.16 4.48 10.56
CA PHE A 199 11.83 3.95 10.25
C PHE A 199 11.84 2.95 9.10
N ASP A 200 13.03 2.60 8.62
CA ASP A 200 13.29 1.52 7.67
C ASP A 200 13.82 0.33 8.48
N THR A 201 12.91 -0.55 8.91
CA THR A 201 13.21 -1.64 9.84
C THR A 201 13.83 -2.84 9.12
N ASP A 202 13.52 -3.04 7.84
CA ASP A 202 14.07 -4.13 7.03
C ASP A 202 15.24 -3.71 6.11
N ASN A 203 15.59 -2.42 6.11
CA ASN A 203 16.69 -1.80 5.36
C ASN A 203 16.53 -1.94 3.85
N ASP A 204 15.30 -1.87 3.35
CA ASP A 204 15.00 -1.93 1.92
C ASP A 204 15.10 -0.55 1.22
N GLY A 205 15.39 0.51 2.00
CA GLY A 205 15.50 1.88 1.54
C GLY A 205 14.18 2.66 1.58
N PHE A 206 13.11 2.08 2.13
CA PHE A 206 11.80 2.70 2.29
C PHE A 206 11.41 2.82 3.76
N VAL A 207 10.56 3.80 4.05
CA VAL A 207 9.95 3.93 5.39
C VAL A 207 8.80 2.94 5.50
N ASP A 208 8.84 2.08 6.51
CA ASP A 208 7.84 1.02 6.70
C ASP A 208 6.46 1.54 7.08
N ALA A 209 6.43 2.59 7.91
CA ALA A 209 5.21 3.08 8.52
C ALA A 209 5.28 4.60 8.76
N ILE A 210 4.56 5.35 7.94
CA ILE A 210 4.39 6.79 8.04
C ILE A 210 2.91 7.15 8.14
N PHE A 211 2.59 8.00 9.12
CA PHE A 211 1.26 8.50 9.44
C PHE A 211 1.21 10.02 9.50
#